data_AF-A0A9C9L101-F1
#
_entry.id   AF-A0A9C9L101-F1
#
_cell.length_a   1.000
_cell.length_b   1.000
_cell.length_c   1.000
_cell.angle_alpha   90.00
_cell.angle_beta   90.00
_cell.angle_gamma   90.00
#
_symmetry.space_group_name_H-M   'P 1'
#
loop_
_entity.id
_entity.type
_entity.pdbx_description
1 polymer ?
#
loop_
_entity_poly.entity_id
_entity_poly.type
_entity_poly.pdbx_seq_one_letter_code
_entity_poly.pdbx_strand_id
1 'polypeptide(L)'
;MLGAKLAYRVSENFFVDLELGTSAAGETSSEILQPGAPLLTDADRDFTYYTLNVGYDLFPGEAFVTNNTTFNTAFYVIGGAGNVQFGGGDNFTFSWGFGYRVIANNYLTTYFDVRNHTFQRDIFGEDKITNNIEVTLGVGFYF
;
A
#
# COMPACT_ATOMS: atom_id res chain seq x y z
N MET A 1 -8.97 -5.52 5.99
CA MET A 1 -7.89 -4.53 6.08
C MET A 1 -8.51 -3.15 6.02
N LEU A 2 -8.10 -2.25 6.90
CA LEU A 2 -8.55 -0.86 6.94
C LEU A 2 -7.30 0.00 7.06
N GLY A 3 -7.24 1.07 6.27
CA GLY A 3 -6.13 1.99 6.26
C GLY A 3 -6.60 3.44 6.13
N ALA A 4 -5.81 4.34 6.66
CA ALA A 4 -5.92 5.78 6.49
C ALA A 4 -4.74 6.26 5.67
N LYS A 5 -5.03 7.11 4.69
CA LYS A 5 -4.01 7.74 3.83
C LYS A 5 -4.17 9.24 3.89
N LEU A 6 -3.08 9.94 4.18
CA LEU A 6 -2.98 11.39 4.06
C LEU A 6 -2.02 11.71 2.91
N ALA A 7 -2.54 12.25 1.82
CA ALA A 7 -1.74 12.58 0.64
C ALA A 7 -1.66 14.10 0.46
N TYR A 8 -0.47 14.59 0.15
CA TYR A 8 -0.21 15.99 -0.17
C TYR A 8 0.45 16.08 -1.54
N ARG A 9 -0.08 16.95 -2.40
CA ARG A 9 0.44 17.16 -3.75
C ARG A 9 1.46 18.30 -3.72
N VAL A 10 2.72 17.96 -3.96
CA VAL A 10 3.85 18.90 -3.90
C VAL A 10 3.95 19.71 -5.20
N SER A 11 3.68 19.06 -6.33
CA SER A 11 3.62 19.68 -7.66
C SER A 11 2.61 18.95 -8.55
N GLU A 12 2.45 19.39 -9.80
CA GLU A 12 1.51 18.78 -10.74
C GLU A 12 1.73 17.26 -10.90
N ASN A 13 2.99 16.82 -10.89
CA ASN A 13 3.37 15.42 -11.08
C ASN A 13 3.84 14.71 -9.80
N PHE A 14 4.20 15.44 -8.74
CA PHE A 14 4.74 14.84 -7.52
C PHE A 14 3.78 14.96 -6.36
N PHE A 15 3.61 13.85 -5.64
CA PHE A 15 2.88 13.83 -4.37
C PHE A 15 3.64 13.01 -3.34
N VAL A 16 3.34 13.28 -2.09
CA VAL A 16 3.78 12.48 -0.95
C VAL A 16 2.55 11.97 -0.23
N ASP A 17 2.59 10.75 0.29
CA ASP A 17 1.54 10.24 1.17
C ASP A 17 2.11 9.60 2.43
N LEU A 18 1.35 9.73 3.51
CA LEU A 18 1.51 8.98 4.74
C LEU A 18 0.38 7.96 4.78
N GLU A 19 0.74 6.70 4.90
CA GLU A 19 -0.21 5.60 5.01
C GLU A 19 -0.07 4.93 6.37
N LEU A 20 -1.22 4.69 7.01
CA LEU A 20 -1.34 3.98 8.28
C LEU A 20 -2.39 2.90 8.08
N GLY A 21 -2.04 1.64 8.21
CA GLY A 21 -2.97 0.55 7.93
C GLY A 21 -2.77 -0.64 8.83
N THR A 22 -3.84 -1.42 8.98
CA THR A 22 -3.78 -2.77 9.54
C THR A 22 -4.12 -3.78 8.47
N SER A 23 -3.24 -4.77 8.36
CA SER A 23 -3.24 -5.77 7.31
C SER A 23 -2.91 -7.11 7.95
N ALA A 24 -3.67 -8.15 7.62
CA ALA A 24 -3.39 -9.51 8.05
C ALA A 24 -2.31 -10.11 7.16
N ALA A 25 -1.20 -10.56 7.75
CA ALA A 25 -0.17 -11.30 7.03
C ALA A 25 -0.71 -12.66 6.58
N GLY A 26 -0.52 -12.98 5.30
CA GLY A 26 -0.81 -14.32 4.76
C GLY A 26 0.12 -15.39 5.35
N GLU A 27 -0.24 -16.66 5.18
CA GLU A 27 0.53 -17.80 5.70
C GLU A 27 1.93 -17.85 5.08
N THR A 28 2.93 -18.14 5.91
CA THR A 28 4.30 -18.26 5.39
C THR A 28 4.46 -19.57 4.61
N SER A 29 5.33 -19.61 3.60
CA SER A 29 5.59 -20.83 2.79
C SER A 29 5.97 -22.05 3.63
N SER A 30 6.54 -21.83 4.83
CA SER A 30 6.89 -22.87 5.78
C SER A 30 5.65 -23.54 6.43
N GLU A 31 4.60 -22.77 6.71
CA GLU A 31 3.34 -23.26 7.28
C GLU A 31 2.48 -23.98 6.22
N ILE A 32 2.54 -23.52 4.96
CA ILE A 32 1.88 -24.19 3.83
C ILE A 32 2.51 -25.58 3.56
N LEU A 33 3.83 -25.72 3.74
CA LEU A 33 4.55 -26.97 3.48
C LEU A 33 4.56 -27.95 4.67
N GLN A 34 4.24 -27.49 5.89
CA GLN A 34 4.04 -28.34 7.09
C GLN A 34 2.71 -27.98 7.78
N PRO A 35 1.58 -28.54 7.34
CA PRO A 35 0.29 -28.31 7.97
C PRO A 35 0.26 -29.06 9.32
N GLY A 36 0.56 -28.36 10.42
CA GLY A 36 0.51 -28.95 11.76
C GLY A 36 1.20 -28.18 12.88
N ALA A 37 2.03 -27.18 12.56
CA ALA A 37 2.71 -26.35 13.54
C ALA A 37 2.70 -24.87 13.09
N PRO A 38 1.56 -24.16 13.22
CA PRO A 38 1.51 -22.74 12.94
C PRO A 38 2.50 -22.02 13.87
N LEU A 39 3.41 -21.24 13.29
CA LEU A 39 4.47 -20.54 14.04
C LEU A 39 3.94 -19.28 14.72
N LEU A 40 2.75 -18.81 14.33
CA LEU A 40 2.08 -17.60 14.81
C LEU A 40 0.60 -17.89 15.07
N THR A 41 0.06 -17.39 16.18
CA THR A 41 -1.37 -17.47 16.46
C THR A 41 -2.14 -16.49 15.57
N ASP A 42 -3.44 -16.71 15.33
CA ASP A 42 -4.26 -15.80 14.50
C ASP A 42 -4.25 -14.34 15.01
N ALA A 43 -4.01 -14.13 16.32
CA ALA A 43 -3.86 -12.81 16.94
C ALA A 43 -2.50 -12.15 16.67
N ASP A 44 -1.46 -12.92 16.35
CA ASP A 44 -0.14 -12.41 15.95
C ASP A 44 -0.07 -12.09 14.46
N ARG A 45 -1.12 -12.40 13.67
CA ARG A 45 -1.15 -12.21 12.20
C ARG A 45 -1.53 -10.79 11.77
N ASP A 46 -2.12 -9.99 12.65
CA ASP A 46 -2.43 -8.60 12.36
C ASP A 46 -1.17 -7.75 12.49
N PHE A 47 -0.66 -7.23 11.36
CA PHE A 47 0.40 -6.23 11.39
C PHE A 47 -0.17 -4.83 11.20
N THR A 48 0.39 -3.89 11.94
CA THR A 48 0.14 -2.46 11.72
C THR A 48 1.37 -1.88 11.02
N TYR A 49 1.15 -1.11 9.96
CA TYR A 49 2.23 -0.48 9.23
C TYR A 49 2.03 1.03 9.16
N TYR A 50 3.15 1.74 9.16
CA TYR A 50 3.20 3.15 8.80
C TYR A 50 4.25 3.34 7.73
N THR A 51 3.88 3.94 6.60
CA THR A 51 4.79 4.20 5.48
C THR A 51 4.69 5.65 5.04
N LEU A 52 5.85 6.22 4.74
CA LEU A 52 5.94 7.51 4.06
C LEU A 52 6.37 7.22 2.62
N ASN A 53 5.58 7.69 1.67
CA ASN A 53 5.73 7.36 0.27
C ASN A 53 5.83 8.62 -0.59
N VAL A 54 6.56 8.50 -1.68
CA VAL A 54 6.71 9.50 -2.73
C VAL A 54 6.16 8.90 -4.02
N GLY A 55 5.25 9.63 -4.66
CA GLY A 55 4.61 9.23 -5.89
C GLY A 55 4.86 10.21 -7.03
N TYR A 56 4.86 9.67 -8.25
CA TYR A 56 5.02 10.41 -9.48
C TYR A 56 3.95 10.03 -10.50
N ASP A 57 3.17 11.02 -10.94
CA ASP A 57 2.15 10.88 -11.98
C ASP A 57 2.84 10.80 -13.36
N LEU A 58 2.82 9.61 -13.95
CA LEU A 58 3.46 9.30 -15.25
C LEU A 58 2.58 9.73 -16.43
N PHE A 59 1.30 9.40 -16.35
CA PHE A 59 0.36 9.60 -17.46
C PHE A 59 -0.88 10.33 -16.93
N PRO A 60 -0.91 11.67 -17.01
CA PRO A 60 -2.16 12.41 -16.85
C PRO A 60 -3.07 12.07 -18.03
N GLY A 61 -4.35 11.83 -17.75
CA GLY A 61 -5.33 11.47 -18.75
C GLY A 61 -6.74 11.86 -18.35
N GLU A 62 -7.69 11.63 -19.25
CA GLU A 62 -9.11 11.90 -19.04
C GLU A 62 -9.90 10.64 -19.33
N ALA A 63 -10.79 10.26 -18.41
CA ALA A 63 -11.74 9.18 -18.61
C ALA A 63 -13.11 9.76 -18.97
N PHE A 64 -13.60 9.41 -20.16
CA PHE A 64 -14.93 9.78 -20.64
C PHE A 64 -15.91 8.66 -20.30
N VAL A 65 -16.63 8.82 -19.19
CA VAL A 65 -17.61 7.80 -18.75
C VAL A 65 -18.93 7.96 -19.49
N THR A 66 -19.29 9.20 -19.84
CA THR A 66 -20.42 9.51 -20.73
C THR A 66 -20.09 10.69 -21.64
N ASN A 67 -20.94 10.98 -22.64
CA ASN A 67 -20.78 12.15 -23.53
C ASN A 67 -20.73 13.50 -22.79
N ASN A 68 -21.17 13.55 -21.54
CA ASN A 68 -21.23 14.77 -20.71
C ASN A 68 -20.46 14.64 -19.39
N THR A 69 -19.72 13.54 -19.17
CA THR A 69 -18.98 13.33 -17.92
C THR A 69 -17.55 12.89 -18.21
N THR A 70 -16.63 13.82 -17.96
CA THR A 70 -15.19 13.62 -18.07
C THR A 70 -14.58 13.68 -16.66
N PHE A 71 -13.78 12.67 -16.33
CA PHE A 71 -13.03 12.63 -15.08
C PHE A 71 -11.54 12.75 -15.36
N ASN A 72 -10.85 13.55 -14.55
CA ASN A 72 -9.39 13.61 -14.62
C ASN A 72 -8.82 12.34 -13.99
N THR A 73 -7.84 11.75 -14.66
CA THR A 73 -7.20 10.52 -14.22
C THR A 73 -5.70 10.64 -14.26
N ALA A 74 -5.02 9.85 -13.44
CA ALA A 74 -3.56 9.79 -13.46
C ALA A 74 -3.11 8.37 -13.13
N PHE A 75 -2.27 7.81 -14.01
CA PHE A 75 -1.46 6.64 -13.65
C PHE A 75 -0.18 7.12 -12.98
N TYR A 76 0.14 6.55 -11.83
CA TYR A 76 1.31 6.93 -11.05
C TYR A 76 2.10 5.72 -10.58
N VAL A 77 3.39 5.93 -10.37
CA VAL A 77 4.24 5.03 -9.60
C VAL A 77 4.45 5.60 -8.22
N ILE A 78 4.65 4.73 -7.24
CA ILE A 78 4.87 5.13 -5.87
C ILE A 78 5.93 4.24 -5.23
N GLY A 79 6.79 4.84 -4.41
CA GLY A 79 7.76 4.12 -3.60
C GLY A 79 7.90 4.79 -2.24
N GLY A 80 8.12 4.00 -1.21
CA GLY A 80 8.25 4.51 0.13
C GLY A 80 8.91 3.54 1.08
N ALA A 81 9.08 4.02 2.30
CA ALA A 81 9.66 3.24 3.36
C ALA A 81 8.98 3.58 4.67
N GLY A 82 9.09 2.67 5.61
CA GLY A 82 8.41 2.81 6.89
C GLY A 82 8.77 1.68 7.84
N ASN A 83 7.89 1.43 8.80
CA ASN A 83 8.02 0.26 9.64
C ASN A 83 6.70 -0.48 9.76
N VAL A 84 6.84 -1.78 9.97
CA VAL A 84 5.76 -2.71 10.30
C VAL A 84 5.96 -3.22 11.70
N GLN A 85 4.92 -3.08 12.50
CA GLN A 85 4.86 -3.68 13.82
C GLN A 85 4.16 -5.04 13.71
N PHE A 86 4.90 -6.10 14.02
CA PHE A 86 4.44 -7.48 13.93
C PHE A 86 5.05 -8.32 15.06
N GLY A 87 4.23 -9.11 15.76
CA GLY A 87 4.71 -10.00 16.82
C GLY A 87 5.47 -9.28 17.96
N GLY A 88 5.14 -8.02 18.23
CA GLY A 88 5.79 -7.20 19.27
C GLY A 88 7.13 -6.57 18.89
N GLY A 89 7.57 -6.69 17.63
CA GLY A 89 8.79 -6.07 17.11
C GLY A 89 8.54 -5.11 15.94
N ASP A 90 9.36 -4.06 15.86
CA ASP A 90 9.38 -3.10 14.75
C ASP A 90 10.35 -3.57 13.67
N ASN A 91 9.85 -3.70 12.44
CA ASN A 91 10.63 -4.14 11.29
C ASN A 91 10.60 -3.06 10.22
N PHE A 92 11.77 -2.67 9.72
CA PHE A 92 11.85 -1.74 8.60
C PHE A 92 11.23 -2.36 7.34
N THR A 93 10.44 -1.57 6.62
CA THR A 93 9.82 -1.97 5.34
C THR A 93 10.18 -1.01 4.24
N PHE A 94 10.38 -1.57 3.05
CA PHE A 94 10.34 -0.83 1.80
C PHE A 94 9.07 -1.18 1.04
N SER A 95 8.45 -0.22 0.38
CA SER A 95 7.27 -0.43 -0.43
C SER A 95 7.46 0.22 -1.80
N TRP A 96 6.95 -0.42 -2.83
CA TRP A 96 6.92 0.15 -4.17
C TRP A 96 5.73 -0.41 -4.94
N GLY A 97 5.22 0.37 -5.88
CA GLY A 97 4.02 0.01 -6.58
C GLY A 97 3.60 1.03 -7.62
N PHE A 98 2.37 0.85 -8.07
CA PHE A 98 1.72 1.75 -9.00
C PHE A 98 0.25 1.86 -8.65
N GLY A 99 -0.38 2.92 -9.12
CA GLY A 99 -1.79 3.12 -8.92
C GLY A 99 -2.42 3.94 -10.03
N TYR A 100 -3.75 3.92 -10.00
CA TYR A 100 -4.58 4.69 -10.90
C TYR A 100 -5.53 5.55 -10.08
N ARG A 101 -5.47 6.86 -10.31
CA ARG A 101 -6.32 7.86 -9.65
C ARG A 101 -7.42 8.28 -10.60
N VAL A 102 -8.64 8.38 -10.09
CA VAL A 102 -9.77 9.01 -10.77
C VAL A 102 -10.31 10.13 -9.90
N ILE A 103 -10.22 11.35 -10.39
CA ILE A 103 -10.73 12.56 -9.75
C ILE A 103 -12.13 12.78 -10.29
N ALA A 104 -13.12 12.36 -9.51
CA ALA A 104 -14.52 12.44 -9.90
C ALA A 104 -15.03 13.88 -9.88
N ASN A 105 -14.67 14.64 -8.83
CA ASN A 105 -15.05 16.03 -8.65
C ASN A 105 -13.89 16.78 -7.95
N ASN A 106 -14.01 18.10 -7.81
CA ASN A 106 -13.03 18.95 -7.11
C ASN A 106 -12.72 18.54 -5.66
N TYR A 107 -13.54 17.67 -5.06
CA TYR A 107 -13.39 17.21 -3.67
C TYR A 107 -13.39 15.68 -3.52
N LEU A 108 -13.71 14.90 -4.55
CA LEU A 108 -13.86 13.44 -4.44
C LEU A 108 -12.93 12.74 -5.42
N THR A 109 -12.07 11.89 -4.89
CA THR A 109 -11.11 11.12 -5.65
C THR A 109 -11.18 9.67 -5.24
N THR A 110 -11.12 8.77 -6.21
CA THR A 110 -10.93 7.35 -5.98
C THR A 110 -9.54 6.94 -6.45
N TYR A 111 -8.97 5.95 -5.78
CA TYR A 111 -7.66 5.42 -6.10
C TYR A 111 -7.70 3.91 -6.02
N PHE A 112 -7.03 3.30 -7.00
CA PHE A 112 -6.72 1.89 -7.04
C PHE A 112 -5.21 1.76 -7.00
N ASP A 113 -4.69 1.12 -5.96
CA ASP A 113 -3.27 0.99 -5.66
C ASP A 113 -2.89 -0.51 -5.67
N VAL A 114 -1.77 -0.84 -6.32
CA VAL A 114 -1.11 -2.13 -6.18
C VAL A 114 0.29 -1.88 -5.64
N ARG A 115 0.56 -2.33 -4.42
CA ARG A 115 1.83 -2.09 -3.71
C ARG A 115 2.46 -3.42 -3.33
N ASN A 116 3.75 -3.56 -3.59
CA ASN A 116 4.56 -4.64 -3.03
C ASN A 116 5.30 -4.10 -1.81
N HIS A 117 5.02 -4.69 -0.65
CA HIS A 117 5.75 -4.41 0.57
C HIS A 117 6.81 -5.50 0.76
N THR A 118 8.07 -5.06 0.81
CA THR A 118 9.23 -5.92 0.99
C THR A 118 9.81 -5.71 2.38
N PHE A 119 9.87 -6.79 3.16
CA PHE A 119 10.43 -6.81 4.51
C PHE A 119 11.57 -7.82 4.57
N GLN A 120 12.67 -7.46 5.24
CA GLN A 120 13.77 -8.38 5.57
C GLN A 120 13.57 -8.87 7.01
N ARG A 121 13.50 -10.20 7.21
CA ARG A 121 13.26 -10.83 8.52
C ARG A 121 14.50 -11.63 8.95
N ASP A 122 15.17 -11.18 10.01
CA ASP A 122 16.20 -11.93 10.71
C ASP A 122 15.58 -12.68 11.89
N ILE A 123 15.00 -13.86 11.64
CA ILE A 123 14.45 -14.70 12.73
C ILE A 123 15.18 -16.04 12.88
N PHE A 124 16.00 -16.45 11.90
CA PHE A 124 16.71 -17.75 11.94
C PHE A 124 18.15 -17.75 11.37
N GLY A 125 18.76 -16.58 11.16
CA GLY A 125 20.16 -16.50 10.68
C GLY A 125 20.36 -16.68 9.17
N GLU A 126 19.29 -16.67 8.37
CA GLU A 126 19.35 -16.53 6.91
C GLU A 126 18.45 -15.37 6.46
N ASP A 127 19.01 -14.48 5.64
CA ASP A 127 18.31 -13.33 5.04
C ASP A 127 17.16 -13.80 4.14
N LYS A 128 15.91 -13.76 4.63
CA LYS A 128 14.73 -14.06 3.81
C LYS A 128 13.97 -12.79 3.46
N ILE A 129 14.06 -12.40 2.18
CA ILE A 129 13.25 -11.33 1.59
C ILE A 129 11.81 -11.85 1.45
N THR A 130 10.87 -11.24 2.16
CA THR A 130 9.44 -11.54 2.03
C THR A 130 8.76 -10.45 1.21
N ASN A 131 7.99 -10.84 0.19
CA ASN A 131 7.19 -9.93 -0.64
C ASN A 131 5.72 -10.12 -0.27
N ASN A 132 5.04 -9.02 0.05
CA ASN A 132 3.61 -9.01 0.30
C ASN A 132 2.92 -8.04 -0.65
N ILE A 133 2.13 -8.58 -1.58
CA ILE A 133 1.38 -7.79 -2.55
C ILE A 133 0.08 -7.35 -1.91
N GLU A 134 -0.13 -6.04 -1.85
CA GLU A 134 -1.34 -5.41 -1.37
C GLU A 134 -2.08 -4.76 -2.55
N VAL A 135 -3.40 -4.96 -2.58
CA VAL A 135 -4.30 -4.28 -3.51
C VAL A 135 -5.28 -3.45 -2.69
N THR A 136 -5.27 -2.15 -2.93
CA THR A 136 -6.06 -1.17 -2.17
C THR A 136 -6.99 -0.42 -3.10
N LEU A 137 -8.28 -0.44 -2.78
CA LEU A 137 -9.29 0.41 -3.40
C LEU A 137 -9.78 1.39 -2.35
N GLY A 138 -9.65 2.69 -2.61
CA GLY A 138 -10.04 3.70 -1.64
C GLY A 138 -10.68 4.93 -2.25
N VAL A 139 -11.31 5.69 -1.37
CA VAL A 139 -11.96 6.96 -1.67
C VAL A 139 -11.31 8.01 -0.76
N GLY A 140 -11.01 9.18 -1.31
CA GLY A 140 -10.39 10.29 -0.62
C GLY A 140 -11.13 11.59 -0.90
N PHE A 141 -11.08 12.47 0.09
CA PHE A 141 -11.64 13.81 -0.01
C PHE A 141 -10.50 14.83 -0.07
N TYR A 142 -10.57 15.74 -1.04
CA TYR A 142 -9.65 16.88 -1.15
C TYR A 142 -10.30 18.13 -0.54
N PHE A 143 -9.53 18.89 0.23
CA PHE A 143 -9.93 20.14 0.87
C PHE A 143 -8.88 21.22 0.64
#